data_AF-A0AAD9BMK6-F1
#
_entry.id   AF-A0AAD9BMK6-F1
#
_cell.length_a   1.000
_cell.length_b   1.000
_cell.length_c   1.000
_cell.angle_alpha   90.00
_cell.angle_beta   90.00
_cell.angle_gamma   90.00
#
_symmetry.space_group_name_H-M   'P 1'
#
loop_
_entity.id
_entity.type
_entity.pdbx_description
1 polymer ?
#
loop_
_entity_poly.entity_id
_entity_poly.type
_entity_poly.pdbx_seq_one_letter_code
_entity_poly.pdbx_strand_id
1 'polypeptide(L)'
;MVDYKVTVSTGCLDDAGTSSRVHIKLVGADGESERTWLEGDSSFIPGAVSSFTVSCPVSIGVLHQIELDKQPPEIQDDWFPVKVVVKSPEGDTYKFPIFRSITTSDVQYFSEENFCAPVMCFSTRSFGFDRVWEIFQPDWREKYYLWNLYGEGMPHCMTAETTSSLPSEVQFSWSKGWEFYSNVIAGLIELHLKGLAVSKENWTDLDDIRGILNTKNHLSGYVQQHWKEDAFFGYQYLNGVNPMLIRSCSALPNNFPVTDEMVFPRGPYTLVEEMKKGNIFLCDYKLLDGLKPNIIDGKQQYMAAPLVLLHKTSHDELIPVAIQLKQTPAGDNPIFLPTDSEYDWLMAKVFVRSADFNLHQINFHLLRTHLLAEVFTVSLMRNVSREHLLHKLLLPHTRYTLHINVLARTNLISENGAFSQFVASGGETLKTILKRSLSSLTYSSLCIPEDITERGLQVVPNFYYRDDGLKLWDIIQRFVQGMLSFHYRVMLMLSMMKNCRIGFQKSLNMDFSPNHQQGSHRASPPWKSW
;
A
#
# COMPACT_ATOMS: atom_id res chain seq x y z
N MET A 1 -12.36 -51.79 -2.47
CA MET A 1 -11.23 -50.86 -2.41
C MET A 1 -11.33 -49.98 -3.64
N VAL A 2 -11.32 -48.67 -3.45
CA VAL A 2 -11.43 -47.66 -4.50
C VAL A 2 -10.26 -46.69 -4.37
N ASP A 3 -9.76 -46.20 -5.50
CA ASP A 3 -8.52 -45.44 -5.55
C ASP A 3 -8.76 -43.98 -5.95
N TYR A 4 -8.24 -43.07 -5.12
CA TYR A 4 -8.18 -41.65 -5.40
C TYR A 4 -6.79 -41.30 -5.92
N LYS A 5 -6.70 -40.67 -7.10
CA LYS A 5 -5.42 -40.19 -7.64
C LYS A 5 -5.17 -38.78 -7.12
N VAL A 6 -4.13 -38.62 -6.29
CA VAL A 6 -3.74 -37.36 -5.68
C VAL A 6 -2.54 -36.80 -6.43
N THR A 7 -2.67 -35.62 -7.02
CA THR A 7 -1.57 -34.90 -7.66
C THR A 7 -1.23 -33.66 -6.85
N VAL A 8 0.01 -33.59 -6.35
CA VAL A 8 0.53 -32.46 -5.57
C VAL A 8 1.45 -31.63 -6.44
N SER A 9 1.26 -30.31 -6.46
CA SER A 9 2.14 -29.36 -7.17
C SER A 9 2.92 -28.52 -6.17
N THR A 10 4.24 -28.55 -6.25
CA THR A 10 5.14 -27.72 -5.43
C THR A 10 5.49 -26.43 -6.15
N GLY A 11 5.67 -25.32 -5.41
CA GLY A 11 6.06 -24.04 -5.97
C GLY A 11 7.40 -24.10 -6.70
N CYS A 12 7.59 -23.21 -7.67
CA CYS A 12 8.80 -23.17 -8.49
C CYS A 12 9.92 -22.29 -7.91
N LEU A 13 9.75 -21.76 -6.71
CA LEU A 13 10.80 -20.99 -6.03
C LEU A 13 11.85 -21.95 -5.46
N ASP A 14 13.11 -21.56 -5.43
CA ASP A 14 14.23 -22.43 -5.03
C ASP A 14 14.08 -22.99 -3.61
N ASP A 15 13.39 -22.26 -2.72
CA ASP A 15 13.09 -22.60 -1.34
C ASP A 15 11.71 -23.27 -1.14
N ALA A 16 11.00 -23.61 -2.22
CA ALA A 16 9.65 -24.15 -2.14
C ALA A 16 9.60 -25.66 -1.83
N GLY A 17 10.71 -26.38 -2.03
CA GLY A 17 10.74 -27.83 -1.92
C GLY A 17 11.06 -28.36 -0.53
N THR A 18 10.73 -29.64 -0.28
CA THR A 18 11.03 -30.31 0.98
C THR A 18 11.57 -31.72 0.78
N SER A 19 12.46 -32.11 1.69
CA SER A 19 12.96 -33.46 1.92
C SER A 19 12.15 -34.23 2.96
N SER A 20 11.23 -33.54 3.65
CA SER A 20 10.38 -34.12 4.68
C SER A 20 9.38 -35.11 4.11
N ARG A 21 9.02 -36.12 4.90
CA ARG A 21 7.91 -37.02 4.56
C ARG A 21 6.58 -36.30 4.79
N VAL A 22 5.66 -36.47 3.85
CA VAL A 22 4.35 -35.80 3.86
C VAL A 22 3.23 -36.83 3.97
N HIS A 23 2.26 -36.53 4.82
CA HIS A 23 0.99 -37.25 4.91
C HIS A 23 -0.13 -36.48 4.23
N ILE A 24 -1.10 -37.23 3.70
CA ILE A 24 -2.40 -36.71 3.30
C ILE A 24 -3.53 -37.51 3.94
N LYS A 25 -4.62 -36.82 4.25
CA LYS A 25 -5.92 -37.42 4.54
C LYS A 25 -6.99 -36.71 3.71
N LEU A 26 -7.89 -37.49 3.09
CA LEU A 26 -9.00 -36.98 2.30
C LEU A 26 -10.28 -36.99 3.14
N VAL A 27 -11.05 -35.91 3.10
CA VAL A 27 -12.30 -35.75 3.85
C VAL A 27 -13.44 -35.45 2.87
N GLY A 28 -14.42 -36.34 2.83
CA GLY A 28 -15.58 -36.25 1.96
C GLY A 28 -16.90 -36.40 2.72
N ALA A 29 -18.01 -36.18 2.00
CA ALA A 29 -19.35 -36.14 2.59
C ALA A 29 -19.77 -37.46 3.27
N ASP A 30 -19.27 -38.60 2.79
CA ASP A 30 -19.67 -39.93 3.24
C ASP A 30 -18.60 -40.61 4.12
N GLY A 31 -17.46 -39.95 4.36
CA GLY A 31 -16.40 -40.47 5.22
C GLY A 31 -15.03 -39.84 5.00
N GLU A 32 -14.01 -40.46 5.57
CA GLU A 32 -12.63 -39.99 5.55
C GLU A 32 -11.69 -41.12 5.14
N SER A 33 -10.60 -40.79 4.45
CA SER A 33 -9.54 -41.76 4.19
C SER A 33 -8.71 -42.00 5.45
N GLU A 34 -7.98 -43.12 5.48
CA GLU A 34 -6.85 -43.27 6.39
C GLU A 34 -5.75 -42.26 6.05
N ARG A 35 -4.95 -41.89 7.06
CA ARG A 35 -3.81 -41.00 6.87
C ARG A 35 -2.70 -41.75 6.12
N THR A 36 -2.39 -41.29 4.91
CA THR A 36 -1.57 -42.03 3.95
C THR A 36 -0.27 -41.27 3.66
N TRP A 37 0.85 -42.01 3.58
CA TRP A 37 2.14 -41.43 3.18
C TRP A 37 2.17 -41.16 1.68
N LEU A 38 2.63 -39.97 1.31
CA LEU A 38 2.92 -39.63 -0.06
C LEU A 38 4.38 -40.02 -0.36
N GLU A 39 4.58 -41.28 -0.79
CA GLU A 39 5.91 -41.85 -1.02
C GLU A 39 6.41 -41.61 -2.45
N GLY A 40 7.64 -41.12 -2.58
CA GLY A 40 8.34 -41.02 -3.86
C GLY A 40 9.57 -40.11 -3.78
N ASP A 41 10.69 -40.57 -4.32
CA ASP A 41 11.95 -39.81 -4.33
C ASP A 41 11.78 -38.51 -5.12
N SER A 42 12.29 -37.41 -4.57
CA SER A 42 12.21 -36.08 -5.17
C SER A 42 10.78 -35.58 -5.49
N SER A 43 9.75 -36.16 -4.86
CA SER A 43 8.36 -35.81 -5.18
C SER A 43 7.98 -34.38 -4.82
N PHE A 44 8.74 -33.73 -3.94
CA PHE A 44 8.44 -32.39 -3.45
C PHE A 44 9.57 -31.40 -3.70
N ILE A 45 10.40 -31.61 -4.73
CA ILE A 45 11.39 -30.61 -5.15
C ILE A 45 10.70 -29.37 -5.76
N PRO A 46 11.38 -28.21 -5.84
CA PRO A 46 10.83 -27.03 -6.51
C PRO A 46 10.31 -27.32 -7.92
N GLY A 47 9.08 -26.88 -8.20
CA GLY A 47 8.40 -27.04 -9.49
C GLY A 47 7.85 -28.44 -9.77
N ALA A 48 8.03 -29.41 -8.86
CA ALA A 48 7.57 -30.77 -9.06
C ALA A 48 6.04 -30.88 -9.12
N VAL A 49 5.56 -31.81 -9.94
CA VAL A 49 4.16 -32.25 -9.99
C VAL A 49 4.16 -33.77 -9.82
N SER A 50 3.78 -34.23 -8.63
CA SER A 50 3.90 -35.63 -8.23
C SER A 50 2.53 -36.24 -8.00
N SER A 51 2.34 -37.49 -8.45
CA SER A 51 1.06 -38.18 -8.36
C SER A 51 1.16 -39.43 -7.50
N PHE A 52 0.16 -39.62 -6.65
CA PHE A 52 0.07 -40.67 -5.65
C PHE A 52 -1.32 -41.30 -5.69
N THR A 53 -1.45 -42.46 -5.04
CA THR A 53 -2.73 -43.16 -4.90
C THR A 53 -3.11 -43.26 -3.44
N VAL A 54 -4.32 -42.84 -3.09
CA VAL A 54 -4.92 -43.03 -1.77
C VAL A 54 -6.08 -43.99 -1.93
N SER A 55 -5.96 -45.17 -1.32
CA SER A 55 -6.96 -46.23 -1.43
C SER A 55 -7.90 -46.21 -0.22
N CYS A 56 -9.21 -46.31 -0.46
CA CYS A 56 -10.25 -46.39 0.56
C CYS A 56 -11.05 -47.70 0.41
N PRO A 57 -11.62 -48.27 1.50
CA PRO A 57 -12.46 -49.46 1.38
C PRO A 57 -13.67 -49.24 0.45
N VAL A 58 -14.30 -48.07 0.58
CA VAL A 58 -15.47 -47.58 -0.15
C VAL A 58 -15.25 -46.12 -0.57
N SER A 59 -16.08 -45.61 -1.49
CA SER A 59 -16.08 -44.19 -1.85
C SER A 59 -16.46 -43.33 -0.65
N ILE A 60 -15.75 -42.22 -0.45
CA ILE A 60 -15.99 -41.25 0.63
C ILE A 60 -16.85 -40.05 0.16
N GLY A 61 -17.47 -40.16 -1.01
CA GLY A 61 -18.39 -39.16 -1.54
C GLY A 61 -17.70 -37.90 -2.04
N VAL A 62 -18.44 -36.79 -2.02
CA VAL A 62 -17.97 -35.47 -2.49
C VAL A 62 -16.90 -34.92 -1.55
N LEU A 63 -15.68 -34.73 -2.06
CA LEU A 63 -14.58 -34.21 -1.25
C LEU A 63 -14.76 -32.71 -0.98
N HIS A 64 -14.51 -32.30 0.26
CA HIS A 64 -14.60 -30.89 0.65
C HIS A 64 -13.35 -30.39 1.38
N GLN A 65 -12.52 -31.28 1.94
CA GLN A 65 -11.32 -30.92 2.67
C GLN A 65 -10.21 -31.96 2.49
N ILE A 66 -8.96 -31.51 2.59
CA ILE A 66 -7.79 -32.36 2.80
C ILE A 66 -7.04 -31.93 4.07
N GLU A 67 -6.39 -32.88 4.69
CA GLU A 67 -5.40 -32.64 5.75
C GLU A 67 -4.01 -32.96 5.19
N LEU A 68 -3.06 -32.04 5.38
CA LEU A 68 -1.66 -32.22 5.05
C LEU A 68 -0.81 -31.97 6.28
N ASP A 69 0.20 -32.79 6.47
CA ASP A 69 1.22 -32.52 7.47
C ASP A 69 2.59 -33.03 7.02
N LYS A 70 3.61 -32.36 7.54
CA LYS A 70 5.00 -32.55 7.18
C LYS A 70 5.76 -33.03 8.41
N GLN A 71 6.35 -34.21 8.36
CA GLN A 71 7.14 -34.70 9.49
C GLN A 71 8.47 -33.95 9.59
N PRO A 72 9.06 -33.82 10.79
CA PRO A 72 10.32 -33.10 10.97
C PRO A 72 11.43 -33.76 10.12
N PRO A 73 12.10 -33.01 9.23
CA PRO A 73 13.25 -33.51 8.49
C PRO A 73 14.50 -33.56 9.39
N GLU A 74 15.55 -34.23 8.93
CA GLU A 74 16.88 -34.16 9.58
C GLU A 74 17.48 -32.75 9.49
N ILE A 75 17.21 -32.03 8.40
CA ILE A 75 17.56 -30.62 8.19
C ILE A 75 16.28 -29.84 8.04
N GLN A 76 16.02 -28.87 8.93
CA GLN A 76 14.81 -28.06 8.90
C GLN A 76 14.63 -27.40 7.53
N ASP A 77 13.52 -27.76 6.87
CA ASP A 77 13.08 -27.17 5.62
C ASP A 77 11.61 -26.73 5.73
N ASP A 78 11.24 -25.76 4.91
CA ASP A 78 9.85 -25.37 4.69
C ASP A 78 9.35 -26.06 3.42
N TRP A 79 8.04 -26.23 3.29
CA TRP A 79 7.45 -26.75 2.05
C TRP A 79 6.38 -25.81 1.52
N PHE A 80 6.49 -25.33 0.28
CA PHE A 80 5.48 -24.49 -0.36
C PHE A 80 4.70 -25.27 -1.44
N PRO A 81 3.66 -26.04 -1.07
CA PRO A 81 2.72 -26.58 -2.03
C PRO A 81 1.85 -25.46 -2.62
N VAL A 82 1.63 -25.53 -3.94
CA VAL A 82 0.76 -24.62 -4.68
C VAL A 82 -0.69 -25.11 -4.63
N LYS A 83 -0.89 -26.39 -4.94
CA LYS A 83 -2.22 -27.01 -4.98
C LYS A 83 -2.12 -28.53 -4.84
N VAL A 84 -3.23 -29.14 -4.42
CA VAL A 84 -3.48 -30.57 -4.54
C VAL A 84 -4.70 -30.78 -5.43
N VAL A 85 -4.63 -31.74 -6.35
CA VAL A 85 -5.73 -32.13 -7.23
C VAL A 85 -6.05 -33.59 -6.97
N VAL A 86 -7.29 -33.91 -6.65
CA VAL A 86 -7.73 -35.28 -6.37
C VAL A 86 -8.72 -35.71 -7.42
N LYS A 87 -8.43 -36.80 -8.15
CA LYS A 87 -9.41 -37.46 -9.03
C LYS A 87 -10.04 -38.63 -8.29
N SER A 88 -11.36 -38.63 -8.21
CA SER A 88 -12.12 -39.67 -7.51
C SER A 88 -12.32 -40.92 -8.39
N PRO A 89 -12.70 -42.06 -7.78
CA PRO A 89 -13.08 -43.27 -8.51
C PRO A 89 -14.22 -43.06 -9.50
N GLU A 90 -15.11 -42.10 -9.23
CA GLU A 90 -16.26 -41.74 -10.05
C GLU A 90 -15.90 -40.86 -11.25
N GLY A 91 -14.65 -40.37 -11.31
CA GLY A 91 -14.14 -39.52 -12.39
C GLY A 91 -14.20 -38.01 -12.09
N ASP A 92 -14.72 -37.61 -10.94
CA ASP A 92 -14.74 -36.22 -10.51
C ASP A 92 -13.34 -35.71 -10.18
N THR A 93 -13.11 -34.41 -10.35
CA THR A 93 -11.84 -33.75 -10.04
C THR A 93 -12.05 -32.63 -9.04
N TYR A 94 -11.41 -32.76 -7.89
CA TYR A 94 -11.45 -31.81 -6.78
C TYR A 94 -10.12 -31.06 -6.70
N LYS A 95 -10.15 -29.74 -6.49
CA LYS A 95 -8.92 -28.93 -6.40
C LYS A 95 -8.83 -28.22 -5.06
N PHE A 96 -7.67 -28.29 -4.45
CA PHE A 96 -7.36 -27.71 -3.14
C PHE A 96 -6.22 -26.71 -3.31
N PRO A 97 -6.50 -25.41 -3.44
CA PRO A 97 -5.47 -24.38 -3.52
C PRO A 97 -4.81 -24.20 -2.14
N ILE A 98 -3.47 -24.24 -2.10
CA ILE A 98 -2.69 -24.17 -0.86
C ILE A 98 -1.98 -22.82 -0.72
N PHE A 99 -1.09 -22.51 -1.66
CA PHE A 99 -0.32 -21.26 -1.75
C PHE A 99 0.26 -20.77 -0.41
N ARG A 100 0.78 -21.69 0.41
CA ARG A 100 1.33 -21.41 1.75
C ARG A 100 2.51 -22.34 2.02
N SER A 101 3.51 -21.82 2.74
CA SER A 101 4.56 -22.64 3.34
C SER A 101 4.05 -23.42 4.55
N ILE A 102 4.23 -24.74 4.54
CA ILE A 102 4.04 -25.65 5.67
C ILE A 102 5.40 -25.76 6.37
N THR A 103 5.53 -25.11 7.52
CA THR A 103 6.79 -24.95 8.25
C THR A 103 6.86 -25.80 9.52
N THR A 104 5.69 -26.17 10.08
CA THR A 104 5.57 -27.02 11.27
C THR A 104 5.09 -28.41 10.92
N SER A 105 5.18 -29.31 11.89
CA SER A 105 4.63 -30.67 11.79
C SER A 105 3.17 -30.79 12.25
N ASP A 106 2.51 -29.66 12.46
CA ASP A 106 1.09 -29.63 12.80
C ASP A 106 0.25 -29.92 11.56
N VAL A 107 -0.89 -30.59 11.78
CA VAL A 107 -1.86 -30.88 10.72
C VAL A 107 -2.46 -29.59 10.19
N GLN A 108 -2.34 -29.40 8.87
CA GLN A 108 -2.88 -28.28 8.12
C GLN A 108 -4.12 -28.71 7.35
N TYR A 109 -5.15 -27.88 7.36
CA TYR A 109 -6.45 -28.17 6.75
C TYR A 109 -6.68 -27.27 5.55
N PHE A 110 -7.13 -27.84 4.43
CA PHE A 110 -7.38 -27.09 3.20
C PHE A 110 -8.72 -27.48 2.57
N SER A 111 -9.52 -26.49 2.23
CA SER A 111 -10.84 -26.69 1.62
C SER A 111 -10.75 -26.75 0.09
N GLU A 112 -11.74 -27.40 -0.52
CA GLU A 112 -11.90 -27.44 -1.98
C GLU A 112 -12.14 -26.02 -2.55
N GLU A 113 -11.71 -25.76 -3.79
CA GLU A 113 -11.70 -24.41 -4.39
C GLU A 113 -13.09 -23.76 -4.47
N ASN A 114 -14.12 -24.56 -4.73
CA ASN A 114 -15.52 -24.16 -4.83
C ASN A 114 -16.22 -24.14 -3.46
N PHE A 115 -15.54 -24.56 -2.39
CA PHE A 115 -16.06 -24.46 -1.04
C PHE A 115 -16.09 -22.99 -0.59
N CYS A 116 -17.30 -22.43 -0.54
CA CYS A 116 -17.57 -21.08 -0.05
C CYS A 116 -18.52 -21.14 1.15
N ALA A 117 -17.96 -20.94 2.34
CA ALA A 117 -18.69 -20.93 3.61
C ALA A 117 -19.95 -20.01 3.68
N PRO A 118 -20.09 -18.87 2.94
CA PRO A 118 -21.28 -18.03 3.10
C PRO A 118 -22.51 -18.47 2.28
N VAL A 119 -22.35 -19.32 1.25
CA VAL A 119 -23.46 -19.61 0.31
C VAL A 119 -24.23 -20.88 0.69
N MET A 120 -23.61 -21.83 1.39
CA MET A 120 -24.29 -23.08 1.79
C MET A 120 -25.01 -23.03 3.15
N CYS A 121 -24.78 -22.00 3.96
CA CYS A 121 -25.32 -21.95 5.32
C CYS A 121 -26.86 -21.74 5.39
N PHE A 122 -27.53 -21.38 4.29
CA PHE A 122 -28.96 -21.04 4.30
C PHE A 122 -29.87 -21.92 3.43
N SER A 123 -29.34 -22.81 2.57
CA SER A 123 -30.18 -23.62 1.67
C SER A 123 -30.51 -25.02 2.19
N THR A 124 -29.77 -25.57 3.16
CA THR A 124 -30.04 -26.91 3.68
C THR A 124 -29.92 -26.96 5.20
N ARG A 125 -31.07 -26.88 5.88
CA ARG A 125 -31.24 -27.09 7.33
C ARG A 125 -30.93 -28.53 7.81
N SER A 126 -30.31 -29.36 6.98
CA SER A 126 -30.21 -30.81 7.19
C SER A 126 -28.79 -31.34 7.38
N PHE A 127 -27.77 -30.48 7.39
CA PHE A 127 -26.40 -30.90 7.71
C PHE A 127 -25.92 -30.15 8.95
N GLY A 128 -25.38 -30.88 9.92
CA GLY A 128 -24.83 -30.36 11.18
C GLY A 128 -23.59 -29.49 10.98
N PHE A 129 -23.78 -28.31 10.40
CA PHE A 129 -22.75 -27.33 10.06
C PHE A 129 -22.31 -26.46 11.24
N ASP A 130 -22.88 -26.63 12.44
CA ASP A 130 -22.43 -25.93 13.65
C ASP A 130 -20.97 -26.29 14.02
N ARG A 131 -20.48 -27.49 13.64
CA ARG A 131 -19.06 -27.87 13.79
C ARG A 131 -18.11 -27.20 12.82
N VAL A 132 -18.58 -26.74 11.67
CA VAL A 132 -17.71 -26.22 10.61
C VAL A 132 -17.14 -24.85 10.99
N TRP A 133 -17.88 -24.03 11.73
CA TRP A 133 -17.37 -22.79 12.29
C TRP A 133 -16.32 -23.00 13.39
N GLU A 134 -16.40 -24.10 14.16
CA GLU A 134 -15.39 -24.46 15.17
C GLU A 134 -14.08 -25.02 14.55
N ILE A 135 -14.16 -25.63 13.36
CA ILE A 135 -12.99 -26.23 12.67
C ILE A 135 -12.15 -25.17 11.92
N PHE A 136 -12.74 -24.05 11.52
CA PHE A 136 -12.03 -22.96 10.82
C PHE A 136 -11.29 -22.02 11.78
N GLN A 137 -10.33 -22.59 12.50
CA GLN A 137 -9.48 -22.04 13.57
C GLN A 137 -9.34 -20.49 13.58
N PRO A 138 -10.09 -19.81 14.45
CA PRO A 138 -9.81 -18.43 14.88
C PRO A 138 -8.48 -18.32 15.65
N ASP A 139 -8.13 -19.37 16.39
CA ASP A 139 -7.10 -19.33 17.43
C ASP A 139 -5.69 -19.00 16.94
N TRP A 140 -5.24 -19.58 15.82
CA TRP A 140 -3.90 -19.26 15.31
C TRP A 140 -3.85 -17.88 14.65
N ARG A 141 -4.91 -17.46 13.95
CA ARG A 141 -4.93 -16.13 13.29
C ARG A 141 -4.83 -15.01 14.29
N GLU A 142 -5.55 -15.13 15.40
CA GLU A 142 -5.47 -14.17 16.49
C GLU A 142 -4.12 -14.22 17.21
N LYS A 143 -3.52 -15.41 17.33
CA LYS A 143 -2.19 -15.63 17.94
C LYS A 143 -1.04 -15.05 17.11
N TYR A 144 -1.06 -15.20 15.79
CA TYR A 144 0.06 -14.83 14.93
C TYR A 144 -0.04 -13.40 14.39
N TYR A 145 -1.23 -12.92 14.02
CA TYR A 145 -1.39 -11.59 13.42
C TYR A 145 -1.76 -10.54 14.45
N LEU A 146 -0.93 -10.29 15.44
CA LEU A 146 -1.26 -9.37 16.54
C LEU A 146 -1.10 -7.89 16.13
N TRP A 147 -1.96 -7.04 16.69
CA TRP A 147 -1.81 -5.58 16.58
C TRP A 147 -0.79 -5.08 17.59
N ASN A 148 0.06 -4.16 17.15
CA ASN A 148 0.96 -3.38 17.99
C ASN A 148 0.70 -1.89 17.81
N LEU A 149 0.87 -1.13 18.90
CA LEU A 149 0.88 0.32 18.84
C LEU A 149 2.32 0.79 18.55
N TYR A 150 2.58 1.24 17.32
CA TYR A 150 3.89 1.79 16.97
C TYR A 150 4.18 3.10 17.71
N GLY A 151 3.16 3.94 17.88
CA GLY A 151 3.22 5.13 18.72
C GLY A 151 1.89 5.87 18.73
N GLU A 152 1.71 6.75 19.72
CA GLU A 152 0.45 7.43 19.96
C GLU A 152 0.04 8.33 18.78
N GLY A 153 -1.20 8.15 18.28
CA GLY A 153 -1.72 8.92 17.15
C GLY A 153 -1.18 8.47 15.79
N MET A 154 -0.60 7.27 15.69
CA MET A 154 -0.21 6.61 14.45
C MET A 154 -1.07 5.36 14.21
N PRO A 155 -1.14 4.83 12.97
CA PRO A 155 -1.85 3.58 12.70
C PRO A 155 -1.25 2.43 13.51
N HIS A 156 -2.09 1.52 14.00
CA HIS A 156 -1.60 0.26 14.55
C HIS A 156 -0.92 -0.56 13.45
N CYS A 157 0.09 -1.33 13.81
CA CYS A 157 0.86 -2.16 12.88
C CYS A 157 0.86 -3.63 13.33
N MET A 158 1.46 -4.49 12.52
CA MET A 158 1.71 -5.88 12.89
C MET A 158 2.77 -5.96 14.00
N THR A 159 2.50 -6.73 15.06
CA THR A 159 3.51 -7.09 16.06
C THR A 159 4.58 -7.97 15.42
N ALA A 160 5.78 -7.45 15.29
CA ALA A 160 6.97 -8.16 14.84
C ALA A 160 8.22 -7.39 15.26
N GLU A 161 9.19 -8.07 15.88
CA GLU A 161 10.48 -7.48 16.25
C GLU A 161 11.40 -7.38 15.03
N THR A 162 11.36 -8.40 14.19
CA THR A 162 12.19 -8.54 12.99
C THR A 162 11.38 -9.20 11.87
N THR A 163 11.90 -9.19 10.65
CA THR A 163 11.23 -9.84 9.52
C THR A 163 11.09 -11.34 9.70
N SER A 164 11.99 -12.00 10.43
CA SER A 164 11.91 -13.44 10.71
C SER A 164 10.86 -13.81 11.77
N SER A 165 10.41 -12.86 12.58
CA SER A 165 9.29 -13.06 13.52
C SER A 165 7.91 -13.07 12.85
N LEU A 166 7.82 -12.66 11.58
CA LEU A 166 6.57 -12.72 10.83
C LEU A 166 6.21 -14.17 10.46
N PRO A 167 4.92 -14.50 10.30
CA PRO A 167 4.53 -15.77 9.68
C PRO A 167 5.16 -15.92 8.30
N SER A 168 5.65 -17.12 7.96
CA SER A 168 6.41 -17.36 6.73
C SER A 168 5.63 -16.97 5.47
N GLU A 169 4.29 -17.12 5.48
CA GLU A 169 3.44 -16.77 4.32
C GLU A 169 3.43 -15.29 3.94
N VAL A 170 3.86 -14.39 4.83
CA VAL A 170 3.91 -12.94 4.58
C VAL A 170 5.33 -12.39 4.50
N GLN A 171 6.34 -13.25 4.66
CA GLN A 171 7.75 -12.88 4.45
C GLN A 171 8.06 -12.74 2.96
N PHE A 172 9.13 -12.00 2.63
CA PHE A 172 9.72 -12.07 1.30
C PHE A 172 10.08 -13.53 0.98
N SER A 173 9.88 -13.94 -0.27
CA SER A 173 10.52 -15.17 -0.74
C SER A 173 12.03 -14.98 -0.75
N TRP A 174 12.79 -16.07 -0.70
CA TRP A 174 14.24 -15.99 -0.79
C TRP A 174 14.72 -15.18 -2.00
N SER A 175 14.14 -15.43 -3.18
CA SER A 175 14.45 -14.69 -4.42
C SER A 175 14.17 -13.20 -4.31
N LYS A 176 13.07 -12.80 -3.65
CA LYS A 176 12.72 -11.39 -3.47
C LYS A 176 13.65 -10.71 -2.47
N GLY A 177 14.00 -11.40 -1.39
CA GLY A 177 14.99 -10.94 -0.43
C GLY A 177 16.35 -10.71 -1.10
N TRP A 178 16.83 -11.69 -1.87
CA TRP A 178 18.08 -11.59 -2.61
C TRP A 178 18.09 -10.40 -3.58
N GLU A 179 17.05 -10.25 -4.41
CA GLU A 179 16.89 -9.12 -5.33
C GLU A 179 16.95 -7.79 -4.57
N PHE A 180 16.18 -7.66 -3.48
CA PHE A 180 16.11 -6.44 -2.69
C PHE A 180 17.46 -6.07 -2.07
N TYR A 181 18.09 -6.99 -1.34
CA TYR A 181 19.35 -6.72 -0.65
C TYR A 181 20.50 -6.50 -1.63
N SER A 182 20.53 -7.22 -2.77
CA SER A 182 21.54 -7.01 -3.81
C SER A 182 21.44 -5.61 -4.41
N ASN A 183 20.23 -5.12 -4.69
CA ASN A 183 20.02 -3.76 -5.21
C ASN A 183 20.46 -2.68 -4.21
N VAL A 184 20.14 -2.85 -2.92
CA VAL A 184 20.59 -1.95 -1.85
C VAL A 184 22.11 -1.94 -1.75
N ILE A 185 22.74 -3.12 -1.72
CA ILE A 185 24.20 -3.25 -1.63
C ILE A 185 24.87 -2.63 -2.86
N ALA A 186 24.37 -2.87 -4.07
CA ALA A 186 24.91 -2.30 -5.29
C ALA A 186 24.87 -0.76 -5.26
N GLY A 187 23.75 -0.16 -4.84
CA GLY A 187 23.64 1.29 -4.70
C GLY A 187 24.60 1.86 -3.65
N LEU A 188 24.75 1.20 -2.50
CA LEU A 188 25.69 1.63 -1.45
C LEU A 188 27.15 1.49 -1.88
N ILE A 189 27.51 0.41 -2.59
CA ILE A 189 28.86 0.23 -3.16
C ILE A 189 29.16 1.33 -4.17
N GLU A 190 28.21 1.66 -5.05
CA GLU A 190 28.40 2.75 -6.02
C GLU A 190 28.65 4.09 -5.32
N LEU A 191 27.85 4.41 -4.30
CA LEU A 191 28.05 5.63 -3.50
C LEU A 191 29.37 5.61 -2.74
N HIS A 192 29.80 4.46 -2.22
CA HIS A 192 31.06 4.32 -1.51
C HIS A 192 32.27 4.46 -2.43
N LEU A 193 32.25 3.83 -3.61
CA LEU A 193 33.31 3.95 -4.62
C LEU A 193 33.46 5.38 -5.14
N LYS A 194 32.36 6.15 -5.18
CA LYS A 194 32.37 7.58 -5.51
C LYS A 194 32.81 8.47 -4.32
N GLY A 195 33.08 7.91 -3.15
CA GLY A 195 33.41 8.64 -1.93
C GLY A 195 32.24 9.42 -1.31
N LEU A 196 31.01 9.16 -1.74
CA LEU A 196 29.82 9.95 -1.39
C LEU A 196 29.07 9.42 -0.18
N ALA A 197 29.14 8.11 0.08
CA ALA A 197 28.36 7.44 1.12
C ALA A 197 28.60 7.99 2.55
N VAL A 198 29.76 8.61 2.79
CA VAL A 198 30.16 9.14 4.11
C VAL A 198 30.68 10.58 4.02
N SER A 199 30.57 11.24 2.87
CA SER A 199 31.08 12.60 2.69
C SER A 199 30.24 13.60 3.47
N LYS A 200 30.90 14.50 4.20
CA LYS A 200 30.29 15.63 4.93
C LYS A 200 30.66 16.99 4.35
N GLU A 201 31.36 16.97 3.21
CA GLU A 201 31.78 18.12 2.42
C GLU A 201 30.57 18.75 1.72
N ASN A 202 30.59 20.06 1.57
CA ASN A 202 29.59 20.75 0.75
C ASN A 202 29.97 20.64 -0.72
N TRP A 203 28.98 20.56 -1.60
CA TRP A 203 29.19 20.73 -3.04
C TRP A 203 29.68 22.15 -3.33
N THR A 204 30.68 22.26 -4.19
CA THR A 204 31.23 23.55 -4.63
C THR A 204 30.50 24.10 -5.83
N ASP A 205 29.96 23.23 -6.69
CA ASP A 205 29.15 23.58 -7.85
C ASP A 205 27.88 22.70 -7.92
N LEU A 206 26.79 23.23 -8.46
CA LEU A 206 25.58 22.46 -8.74
C LEU A 206 25.81 21.40 -9.84
N ASP A 207 26.76 21.64 -10.74
CA ASP A 207 27.15 20.70 -11.78
C ASP A 207 27.84 19.45 -11.22
N ASP A 208 28.46 19.53 -10.04
CA ASP A 208 29.04 18.37 -9.34
C ASP A 208 27.95 17.34 -8.97
N ILE A 209 26.73 17.81 -8.66
CA ILE A 209 25.57 16.97 -8.35
C ILE A 209 25.12 16.18 -9.59
N ARG A 210 25.28 16.74 -10.81
CA ARG A 210 24.91 16.06 -12.06
C ARG A 210 25.74 14.80 -12.28
N GLY A 211 27.02 14.81 -11.92
CA GLY A 211 27.92 13.66 -12.03
C GLY A 211 27.50 12.46 -11.18
N ILE A 212 26.78 12.70 -10.07
CA ILE A 212 26.24 11.67 -9.18
C ILE A 212 24.97 11.06 -9.77
N LEU A 213 24.09 11.93 -10.26
CA LEU A 213 22.78 11.60 -10.84
C LEU A 213 22.86 11.02 -12.25
N ASN A 214 24.06 10.67 -12.71
CA ASN A 214 24.32 10.04 -14.01
C ASN A 214 23.81 8.58 -14.08
N THR A 215 22.70 8.30 -13.39
CA THR A 215 21.92 7.06 -13.43
C THR A 215 20.98 7.09 -14.64
N LYS A 216 21.47 6.47 -15.74
CA LYS A 216 20.88 5.51 -16.70
C LYS A 216 19.39 5.54 -17.12
N ASN A 217 18.58 6.59 -16.92
CA ASN A 217 17.26 6.64 -17.57
C ASN A 217 16.88 8.04 -18.09
N HIS A 218 16.00 8.06 -19.10
CA HIS A 218 15.60 9.28 -19.81
C HIS A 218 15.01 10.36 -18.89
N LEU A 219 14.30 9.95 -17.83
CA LEU A 219 13.59 10.87 -16.94
C LEU A 219 14.56 11.67 -16.05
N SER A 220 15.59 11.04 -15.48
CA SER A 220 16.58 11.75 -14.67
C SER A 220 17.36 12.78 -15.50
N GLY A 221 17.70 12.43 -16.74
CA GLY A 221 18.30 13.36 -17.71
C GLY A 221 17.40 14.55 -18.03
N TYR A 222 16.11 14.32 -18.24
CA TYR A 222 15.12 15.38 -18.45
C TYR A 222 15.03 16.33 -17.24
N VAL A 223 14.92 15.79 -16.02
CA VAL A 223 14.88 16.60 -14.80
C VAL A 223 16.14 17.47 -14.67
N GLN A 224 17.33 16.93 -14.91
CA GLN A 224 18.59 17.69 -14.81
C GLN A 224 18.65 18.87 -15.79
N GLN A 225 18.01 18.74 -16.96
CA GLN A 225 17.95 19.80 -17.97
C GLN A 225 16.89 20.85 -17.64
N HIS A 226 15.74 20.43 -17.12
CA HIS A 226 14.54 21.28 -17.01
C HIS A 226 14.15 21.71 -15.58
N TRP A 227 14.86 21.29 -14.53
CA TRP A 227 14.46 21.56 -13.13
C TRP A 227 14.34 23.05 -12.76
N LYS A 228 15.00 23.94 -13.49
CA LYS A 228 14.92 25.39 -13.28
C LYS A 228 13.67 26.02 -13.91
N GLU A 229 13.01 25.35 -14.84
CA GLU A 229 11.89 25.89 -15.62
C GLU A 229 10.60 25.94 -14.80
N ASP A 230 9.87 27.05 -14.88
CA ASP A 230 8.60 27.25 -14.16
C ASP A 230 7.50 26.31 -14.65
N ALA A 231 7.42 26.08 -15.96
CA ALA A 231 6.47 25.13 -16.54
C ALA A 231 6.75 23.70 -16.04
N PHE A 232 8.02 23.28 -15.95
CA PHE A 232 8.36 21.96 -15.42
C PHE A 232 8.15 21.86 -13.90
N PHE A 233 8.38 22.94 -13.16
CA PHE A 233 8.04 23.00 -11.74
C PHE A 233 6.53 22.80 -11.52
N GLY A 234 5.67 23.50 -12.26
CA GLY A 234 4.22 23.34 -12.17
C GLY A 234 3.73 22.00 -12.71
N TYR A 235 4.32 21.48 -13.79
CA TYR A 235 4.02 20.16 -14.34
C TYR A 235 4.12 19.04 -13.29
N GLN A 236 5.11 19.12 -12.39
CA GLN A 236 5.31 18.11 -11.35
C GLN A 236 4.16 18.03 -10.33
N TYR A 237 3.35 19.07 -10.18
CA TYR A 237 2.15 19.01 -9.33
C TYR A 237 1.00 18.22 -9.94
N LEU A 238 1.03 18.00 -11.26
CA LEU A 238 0.05 17.18 -11.96
C LEU A 238 0.60 15.79 -12.27
N ASN A 239 1.88 15.69 -12.64
CA ASN A 239 2.44 14.49 -13.25
C ASN A 239 3.79 14.07 -12.67
N GLY A 240 4.22 14.70 -11.57
CA GLY A 240 5.43 14.35 -10.86
C GLY A 240 5.20 13.22 -9.86
N VAL A 241 6.13 13.11 -8.91
CA VAL A 241 6.08 12.07 -7.86
C VAL A 241 4.97 12.30 -6.83
N ASN A 242 4.47 13.53 -6.68
CA ASN A 242 3.47 13.88 -5.67
C ASN A 242 2.31 14.73 -6.24
N PRO A 243 1.40 14.14 -7.04
CA PRO A 243 0.25 14.85 -7.61
C PRO A 243 -0.94 15.02 -6.64
N MET A 244 -0.68 14.96 -5.33
CA MET A 244 -1.70 14.85 -4.28
C MET A 244 -2.06 16.17 -3.60
N LEU A 245 -1.23 17.21 -3.74
CA LEU A 245 -1.39 18.44 -2.92
C LEU A 245 -2.17 19.56 -3.60
N ILE A 246 -1.96 19.73 -4.91
CA ILE A 246 -2.55 20.81 -5.69
C ILE A 246 -4.07 20.80 -5.60
N ARG A 247 -4.68 21.98 -5.51
CA ARG A 247 -6.13 22.19 -5.54
C ARG A 247 -6.48 23.46 -6.31
N SER A 248 -7.65 23.49 -6.92
CA SER A 248 -8.23 24.73 -7.44
C SER A 248 -8.41 25.74 -6.30
N CYS A 249 -8.06 26.99 -6.56
CA CYS A 249 -8.17 28.09 -5.60
C CYS A 249 -9.31 29.01 -6.02
N SER A 250 -10.38 29.05 -5.21
CA SER A 250 -11.50 29.97 -5.40
C SER A 250 -11.39 31.25 -4.57
N ALA A 251 -10.53 31.24 -3.55
CA ALA A 251 -10.20 32.36 -2.70
C ALA A 251 -8.81 32.16 -2.09
N LEU A 252 -8.01 33.22 -1.99
CA LEU A 252 -6.74 33.17 -1.29
C LEU A 252 -6.95 33.01 0.22
N PRO A 253 -6.11 32.23 0.90
CA PRO A 253 -6.14 32.17 2.35
C PRO A 253 -5.61 33.49 2.93
N ASN A 254 -6.18 33.93 4.06
CA ASN A 254 -5.85 35.23 4.68
C ASN A 254 -4.36 35.40 5.04
N ASN A 255 -3.65 34.28 5.25
CA ASN A 255 -2.23 34.26 5.55
C ASN A 255 -1.34 34.20 4.30
N PHE A 256 -1.91 34.44 3.10
CA PHE A 256 -1.18 34.56 1.85
C PHE A 256 -1.61 35.82 1.07
N PRO A 257 -1.11 37.01 1.48
CA PRO A 257 -1.59 38.30 0.98
C PRO A 257 -1.01 38.65 -0.40
N VAL A 258 -1.21 37.78 -1.39
CA VAL A 258 -0.86 38.03 -2.80
C VAL A 258 -1.85 39.02 -3.41
N THR A 259 -1.35 40.00 -4.17
CA THR A 259 -2.19 40.99 -4.86
C THR A 259 -2.15 40.82 -6.39
N ASP A 260 -3.08 41.46 -7.09
CA ASP A 260 -3.14 41.44 -8.55
C ASP A 260 -1.86 42.01 -9.18
N GLU A 261 -1.32 43.08 -8.59
CA GLU A 261 -0.10 43.74 -9.07
C GLU A 261 1.14 42.85 -8.93
N MET A 262 1.17 41.95 -7.94
CA MET A 262 2.28 41.02 -7.74
C MET A 262 2.35 39.98 -8.86
N VAL A 263 1.21 39.39 -9.22
CA VAL A 263 1.18 38.24 -10.16
C VAL A 263 0.86 38.64 -11.60
N PHE A 264 0.21 39.79 -11.81
CA PHE A 264 -0.16 40.31 -13.12
C PHE A 264 0.30 41.77 -13.32
N PRO A 265 1.59 42.10 -13.12
CA PRO A 265 2.08 43.49 -13.08
C PRO A 265 1.84 44.31 -14.36
N ARG A 266 1.55 43.65 -15.49
CA ARG A 266 1.30 44.27 -16.80
C ARG A 266 0.15 43.60 -17.58
N GLY A 267 -0.64 42.76 -16.90
CA GLY A 267 -1.68 41.95 -17.54
C GLY A 267 -3.08 42.58 -17.41
N PRO A 268 -4.04 42.24 -18.29
CA PRO A 268 -5.44 42.61 -18.13
C PRO A 268 -6.17 41.72 -17.09
N TYR A 269 -5.43 40.89 -16.35
CA TYR A 269 -5.99 39.85 -15.49
C TYR A 269 -6.07 40.34 -14.04
N THR A 270 -7.09 39.87 -13.34
CA THR A 270 -7.17 39.95 -11.87
C THR A 270 -7.23 38.54 -11.30
N LEU A 271 -6.73 38.35 -10.08
CA LEU A 271 -6.81 37.08 -9.36
C LEU A 271 -8.26 36.61 -9.25
N VAL A 272 -9.18 37.53 -8.95
CA VAL A 272 -10.61 37.21 -8.83
C VAL A 272 -11.19 36.65 -10.12
N GLU A 273 -10.85 37.23 -11.27
CA GLU A 273 -11.32 36.75 -12.56
C GLU A 273 -10.68 35.41 -12.94
N GLU A 274 -9.37 35.25 -12.71
CA GLU A 274 -8.68 34.00 -13.03
C GLU A 274 -9.10 32.85 -12.09
N MET A 275 -9.40 33.12 -10.82
CA MET A 275 -10.01 32.13 -9.89
C MET A 275 -11.41 31.72 -10.37
N LYS A 276 -12.24 32.68 -10.81
CA LYS A 276 -13.57 32.37 -11.37
C LYS A 276 -13.49 31.53 -12.64
N LYS A 277 -12.45 31.72 -13.46
CA LYS A 277 -12.18 30.88 -14.64
C LYS A 277 -11.62 29.51 -14.29
N GLY A 278 -11.23 29.26 -13.03
CA GLY A 278 -10.57 28.02 -12.61
C GLY A 278 -9.11 27.92 -13.05
N ASN A 279 -8.45 29.07 -13.26
CA ASN A 279 -7.06 29.14 -13.71
C ASN A 279 -6.05 29.29 -12.56
N ILE A 280 -6.50 29.47 -11.31
CA ILE A 280 -5.62 29.65 -10.15
C ILE A 280 -5.67 28.42 -9.25
N PHE A 281 -4.50 27.95 -8.84
CA PHE A 281 -4.32 26.77 -8.01
C PHE A 281 -3.43 27.09 -6.81
N LEU A 282 -3.63 26.36 -5.72
CA LEU A 282 -2.88 26.53 -4.48
C LEU A 282 -2.28 25.19 -4.05
N CYS A 283 -1.02 25.21 -3.63
CA CYS A 283 -0.41 24.14 -2.85
C CYS A 283 -0.06 24.70 -1.47
N ASP A 284 -0.65 24.12 -0.41
CA ASP A 284 -0.48 24.57 0.97
C ASP A 284 0.18 23.47 1.82
N TYR A 285 1.40 23.76 2.28
CA TYR A 285 2.21 22.85 3.08
C TYR A 285 2.07 23.08 4.60
N LYS A 286 0.97 23.67 5.08
CA LYS A 286 0.70 23.93 6.51
C LYS A 286 0.94 22.77 7.47
N LEU A 287 0.84 21.52 7.01
CA LEU A 287 1.15 20.34 7.83
C LEU A 287 2.59 20.36 8.38
N LEU A 288 3.50 21.03 7.67
CA LEU A 288 4.90 21.19 8.03
C LEU A 288 5.18 22.38 8.96
N ASP A 289 4.18 23.21 9.24
CA ASP A 289 4.37 24.45 9.99
C ASP A 289 4.70 24.20 11.47
N GLY A 290 5.64 25.02 11.99
CA GLY A 290 6.12 24.94 13.36
C GLY A 290 6.85 23.65 13.75
N LEU A 291 7.25 22.82 12.77
CA LEU A 291 8.01 21.60 13.05
C LEU A 291 9.49 21.92 13.31
N LYS A 292 10.10 21.16 14.24
CA LYS A 292 11.51 21.31 14.59
C LYS A 292 12.36 20.44 13.65
N PRO A 293 13.14 21.01 12.73
CA PRO A 293 13.93 20.20 11.80
C PRO A 293 14.98 19.38 12.52
N ASN A 294 15.36 18.27 11.90
CA ASN A 294 16.35 17.32 12.39
C ASN A 294 17.75 17.95 12.52
N ILE A 295 18.64 17.28 13.24
CA ILE A 295 20.07 17.59 13.32
C ILE A 295 20.81 16.43 12.66
N ILE A 296 21.53 16.70 11.58
CA ILE A 296 22.28 15.69 10.83
C ILE A 296 23.76 16.00 10.99
N ASP A 297 24.54 15.03 11.46
CA ASP A 297 25.98 15.20 11.69
C ASP A 297 26.34 16.44 12.55
N GLY A 298 25.50 16.73 13.55
CA GLY A 298 25.67 17.91 14.41
C GLY A 298 25.29 19.25 13.74
N LYS A 299 24.84 19.24 12.48
CA LYS A 299 24.41 20.42 11.73
C LYS A 299 22.89 20.54 11.77
N GLN A 300 22.39 21.68 12.22
CA GLN A 300 20.97 22.01 12.21
C GLN A 300 20.44 22.01 10.77
N GLN A 301 19.38 21.24 10.51
CA GLN A 301 18.67 21.25 9.24
C GLN A 301 17.55 22.30 9.27
N TYR A 302 16.94 22.58 8.11
CA TYR A 302 15.88 23.57 7.98
C TYR A 302 14.73 23.04 7.15
N MET A 303 13.52 23.49 7.46
CA MET A 303 12.31 23.15 6.73
C MET A 303 11.46 24.39 6.51
N ALA A 304 10.72 24.39 5.42
CA ALA A 304 9.72 25.41 5.08
C ALA A 304 8.31 24.80 5.16
N ALA A 305 7.31 25.65 5.31
CA ALA A 305 5.89 25.30 5.21
C ALA A 305 5.20 26.21 4.20
N PRO A 306 5.56 26.09 2.91
CA PRO A 306 5.22 27.10 1.92
C PRO A 306 3.74 27.13 1.53
N LEU A 307 3.34 28.27 0.99
CA LEU A 307 2.14 28.48 0.18
C LEU A 307 2.60 28.81 -1.24
N VAL A 308 2.07 28.08 -2.22
CA VAL A 308 2.46 28.21 -3.63
C VAL A 308 1.22 28.50 -4.45
N LEU A 309 1.20 29.66 -5.11
CA LEU A 309 0.16 30.02 -6.06
C LEU A 309 0.62 29.64 -7.47
N LEU A 310 -0.21 28.93 -8.21
CA LEU A 310 0.04 28.58 -9.60
C LEU A 310 -1.06 29.14 -10.50
N HIS A 311 -0.69 29.52 -11.71
CA HIS A 311 -1.58 30.00 -12.76
C HIS A 311 -1.53 29.06 -13.96
N LYS A 312 -2.70 28.71 -14.51
CA LYS A 312 -2.83 28.01 -15.78
C LYS A 312 -2.81 29.02 -16.91
N THR A 313 -1.80 28.91 -17.78
CA THR A 313 -1.64 29.79 -18.93
C THR A 313 -2.67 29.50 -20.03
N SER A 314 -2.72 30.36 -21.05
CA SER A 314 -3.51 30.13 -22.27
C SER A 314 -3.03 28.96 -23.11
N HIS A 315 -1.81 28.45 -22.87
CA HIS A 315 -1.26 27.25 -23.52
C HIS A 315 -1.44 25.99 -22.66
N ASP A 316 -2.29 26.05 -21.63
CA ASP A 316 -2.57 24.94 -20.71
C ASP A 316 -1.34 24.43 -19.94
N GLU A 317 -0.34 25.30 -19.76
CA GLU A 317 0.78 25.07 -18.85
C GLU A 317 0.42 25.59 -17.47
N LEU A 318 0.89 24.90 -16.43
CA LEU A 318 0.75 25.34 -15.06
C LEU A 318 2.08 25.93 -14.61
N ILE A 319 2.10 27.20 -14.21
CA ILE A 319 3.31 27.90 -13.77
C ILE A 319 3.16 28.49 -12.37
N PRO A 320 4.19 28.43 -11.50
CA PRO A 320 4.20 29.14 -10.23
C PRO A 320 4.23 30.67 -10.45
N VAL A 321 3.40 31.42 -9.72
CA VAL A 321 3.32 32.89 -9.81
C VAL A 321 3.62 33.59 -8.48
N ALA A 322 3.51 32.90 -7.35
CA ALA A 322 3.89 33.42 -6.04
C ALA A 322 4.26 32.29 -5.07
N ILE A 323 5.29 32.50 -4.25
CA ILE A 323 5.70 31.57 -3.19
C ILE A 323 5.94 32.33 -1.89
N GLN A 324 5.26 31.92 -0.82
CA GLN A 324 5.58 32.36 0.55
C GLN A 324 6.12 31.15 1.34
N LEU A 325 7.31 31.25 1.94
CA LEU A 325 8.00 30.06 2.50
C LEU A 325 7.52 29.62 3.89
N LYS A 326 6.94 30.53 4.67
CA LYS A 326 6.31 30.23 5.97
C LYS A 326 4.82 30.55 5.93
N GLN A 327 4.05 29.96 6.85
CA GLN A 327 2.60 30.16 6.92
C GLN A 327 2.22 31.57 7.38
N THR A 328 3.00 32.22 8.24
CA THR A 328 2.65 33.54 8.80
C THR A 328 3.33 34.67 8.00
N PRO A 329 2.58 35.60 7.38
CA PRO A 329 3.15 36.77 6.73
C PRO A 329 3.97 37.61 7.71
N ALA A 330 5.17 38.02 7.30
CA ALA A 330 6.06 38.83 8.10
C ALA A 330 7.09 39.53 7.21
N GLY A 331 7.76 40.57 7.72
CA GLY A 331 8.81 41.27 6.97
C GLY A 331 10.01 40.37 6.60
N ASP A 332 10.28 39.32 7.39
CA ASP A 332 11.29 38.28 7.14
C ASP A 332 10.71 37.03 6.45
N ASN A 333 9.48 37.10 5.96
CA ASN A 333 8.81 36.06 5.18
C ASN A 333 8.16 36.70 3.93
N PRO A 334 8.98 37.15 2.97
CA PRO A 334 8.47 37.79 1.77
C PRO A 334 7.69 36.80 0.89
N ILE A 335 6.86 37.35 0.01
CA ILE A 335 6.28 36.62 -1.11
C ILE A 335 7.25 36.75 -2.28
N PHE A 336 7.87 35.64 -2.65
CA PHE A 336 8.76 35.55 -3.80
C PHE A 336 7.95 35.46 -5.08
N LEU A 337 8.41 36.13 -6.12
CA LEU A 337 7.77 36.24 -7.43
C LEU A 337 8.75 35.82 -8.55
N PRO A 338 8.24 35.34 -9.71
CA PRO A 338 9.09 35.07 -10.88
C PRO A 338 9.86 36.30 -11.39
N THR A 339 9.42 37.50 -11.01
CA THR A 339 10.08 38.78 -11.36
C THR A 339 11.19 39.19 -10.41
N ASP A 340 11.40 38.45 -9.31
CA ASP A 340 12.54 38.67 -8.42
C ASP A 340 13.84 38.25 -9.11
N SER A 341 14.97 38.37 -8.40
CA SER A 341 16.25 37.92 -8.96
C SER A 341 16.20 36.41 -9.28
N GLU A 342 16.95 35.97 -10.29
CA GLU A 342 16.99 34.58 -10.73
C GLU A 342 17.19 33.61 -9.55
N TYR A 343 18.12 33.95 -8.65
CA TYR A 343 18.47 33.09 -7.52
C TYR A 343 17.47 33.15 -6.37
N ASP A 344 16.82 34.30 -6.12
CA ASP A 344 15.78 34.38 -5.09
C ASP A 344 14.58 33.49 -5.49
N TRP A 345 14.13 33.61 -6.73
CA TRP A 345 13.03 32.79 -7.25
C TRP A 345 13.40 31.29 -7.31
N LEU A 346 14.59 30.98 -7.81
CA LEU A 346 15.06 29.60 -7.86
C LEU A 346 15.18 28.98 -6.47
N MET A 347 15.71 29.73 -5.49
CA MET A 347 15.83 29.26 -4.11
C MET A 347 14.46 29.02 -3.48
N ALA A 348 13.49 29.92 -3.68
CA ALA A 348 12.11 29.73 -3.22
C ALA A 348 11.51 28.42 -3.76
N LYS A 349 11.67 28.14 -5.05
CA LYS A 349 11.25 26.87 -5.67
C LYS A 349 11.98 25.65 -5.09
N VAL A 350 13.27 25.74 -4.81
CA VAL A 350 14.04 24.65 -4.17
C VAL A 350 13.49 24.34 -2.77
N PHE A 351 13.20 25.35 -1.95
CA PHE A 351 12.57 25.14 -0.64
C PHE A 351 11.18 24.51 -0.76
N VAL A 352 10.41 24.86 -1.79
CA VAL A 352 9.13 24.18 -2.08
C VAL A 352 9.33 22.72 -2.44
N ARG A 353 10.28 22.38 -3.34
CA ARG A 353 10.57 20.98 -3.69
C ARG A 353 11.06 20.18 -2.48
N SER A 354 11.81 20.80 -1.57
CA SER A 354 12.20 20.19 -0.29
C SER A 354 10.98 19.93 0.60
N ALA A 355 10.09 20.89 0.78
CA ALA A 355 8.83 20.70 1.51
C ALA A 355 7.97 19.59 0.89
N ASP A 356 7.88 19.55 -0.44
CA ASP A 356 7.18 18.52 -1.20
C ASP A 356 7.76 17.13 -0.97
N PHE A 357 9.08 16.98 -1.00
CA PHE A 357 9.75 15.73 -0.68
C PHE A 357 9.39 15.22 0.72
N ASN A 358 9.49 16.08 1.74
CA ASN A 358 9.21 15.69 3.12
C ASN A 358 7.74 15.26 3.29
N LEU A 359 6.79 16.02 2.73
CA LEU A 359 5.37 15.69 2.83
C LEU A 359 4.99 14.46 2.00
N HIS A 360 5.53 14.33 0.78
CA HIS A 360 5.35 13.16 -0.09
C HIS A 360 5.80 11.89 0.61
N GLN A 361 7.05 11.84 1.08
CA GLN A 361 7.63 10.62 1.60
C GLN A 361 6.91 10.12 2.86
N ILE A 362 6.44 11.05 3.72
CA ILE A 362 5.84 10.67 5.01
C ILE A 362 4.32 10.47 4.90
N ASN A 363 3.60 11.37 4.23
CA ASN A 363 2.14 11.30 4.14
C ASN A 363 1.69 10.43 2.98
N PHE A 364 1.99 10.86 1.74
CA PHE A 364 1.39 10.25 0.56
C PHE A 364 2.00 8.88 0.21
N HIS A 365 3.29 8.68 0.52
CA HIS A 365 3.98 7.41 0.35
C HIS A 365 3.85 6.55 1.62
N LEU A 366 4.59 6.85 2.69
CA LEU A 366 4.62 5.98 3.87
C LEU A 366 3.24 5.76 4.52
N LEU A 367 2.53 6.83 4.92
CA LEU A 367 1.25 6.66 5.59
C LEU A 367 0.17 6.08 4.66
N ARG A 368 -0.13 6.77 3.56
CA ARG A 368 -1.31 6.49 2.73
C ARG A 368 -1.21 5.25 1.85
N THR A 369 -0.01 4.74 1.57
CA THR A 369 0.15 3.46 0.88
C THR A 369 0.63 2.38 1.83
N HIS A 370 1.81 2.53 2.45
CA HIS A 370 2.41 1.45 3.24
C HIS A 370 1.66 1.15 4.53
N LEU A 371 1.50 2.14 5.42
CA LEU A 371 0.93 1.89 6.75
C LEU A 371 -0.56 1.53 6.68
N LEU A 372 -1.33 2.19 5.80
CA LEU A 372 -2.73 1.82 5.58
C LEU A 372 -2.87 0.44 4.92
N ALA A 373 -2.02 0.07 3.95
CA ALA A 373 -2.04 -1.28 3.39
C ALA A 373 -1.75 -2.35 4.44
N GLU A 374 -0.85 -2.08 5.39
CA GLU A 374 -0.61 -2.97 6.54
C GLU A 374 -1.85 -3.09 7.42
N VAL A 375 -2.57 -1.99 7.69
CA VAL A 375 -3.83 -2.05 8.44
C VAL A 375 -4.84 -2.96 7.72
N PHE A 376 -5.03 -2.79 6.41
CA PHE A 376 -5.90 -3.67 5.63
C PHE A 376 -5.43 -5.13 5.67
N THR A 377 -4.12 -5.35 5.59
CA THR A 377 -3.51 -6.69 5.60
C THR A 377 -3.74 -7.41 6.93
N VAL A 378 -3.38 -6.79 8.06
CA VAL A 378 -3.59 -7.39 9.38
C VAL A 378 -5.07 -7.63 9.64
N SER A 379 -5.95 -6.69 9.26
CA SER A 379 -7.39 -6.87 9.38
C SER A 379 -7.91 -8.05 8.54
N LEU A 380 -7.46 -8.20 7.30
CA LEU A 380 -7.82 -9.31 6.42
C LEU A 380 -7.37 -10.65 7.03
N MET A 381 -6.11 -10.75 7.43
CA MET A 381 -5.52 -11.99 7.93
C MET A 381 -6.12 -12.44 9.26
N ARG A 382 -6.52 -11.49 10.12
CA ARG A 382 -7.17 -11.77 11.40
C ARG A 382 -8.65 -12.15 11.25
N ASN A 383 -9.41 -11.38 10.47
CA ASN A 383 -10.87 -11.38 10.59
C ASN A 383 -11.60 -12.11 9.45
N VAL A 384 -10.91 -12.46 8.35
CA VAL A 384 -11.56 -13.04 7.16
C VAL A 384 -10.95 -14.41 6.85
N SER A 385 -11.78 -15.46 6.84
CA SER A 385 -11.33 -16.83 6.54
C SER A 385 -10.76 -16.97 5.15
N ARG A 386 -9.85 -17.93 4.95
CA ARG A 386 -9.17 -18.16 3.66
C ARG A 386 -10.13 -18.63 2.57
N GLU A 387 -11.15 -19.36 2.97
CA GLU A 387 -12.23 -19.87 2.12
C GLU A 387 -13.14 -18.74 1.64
N HIS A 388 -13.11 -17.61 2.32
CA HIS A 388 -13.97 -16.48 2.05
C HIS A 388 -13.52 -15.71 0.79
N LEU A 389 -14.47 -15.34 -0.07
CA LEU A 389 -14.20 -14.63 -1.32
C LEU A 389 -13.32 -13.39 -1.13
N LEU A 390 -13.64 -12.53 -0.16
CA LEU A 390 -12.83 -11.32 0.12
C LEU A 390 -11.38 -11.63 0.47
N HIS A 391 -11.10 -12.75 1.15
CA HIS A 391 -9.72 -13.14 1.42
C HIS A 391 -9.01 -13.54 0.14
N LYS A 392 -9.63 -14.41 -0.66
CA LYS A 392 -9.09 -14.83 -1.97
C LYS A 392 -8.85 -13.64 -2.91
N LEU A 393 -9.77 -12.67 -2.90
CA LEU A 393 -9.71 -11.46 -3.72
C LEU A 393 -8.59 -10.50 -3.27
N LEU A 394 -8.45 -10.27 -1.96
CA LEU A 394 -7.54 -9.24 -1.44
C LEU A 394 -6.12 -9.75 -1.17
N LEU A 395 -5.94 -11.04 -0.88
CA LEU A 395 -4.64 -11.63 -0.52
C LEU A 395 -3.51 -11.31 -1.53
N PRO A 396 -3.72 -11.36 -2.86
CA PRO A 396 -2.67 -10.98 -3.81
C PRO A 396 -2.22 -9.51 -3.68
N HIS A 397 -3.10 -8.63 -3.20
CA HIS A 397 -2.84 -7.20 -3.01
C HIS A 397 -2.18 -6.86 -1.67
N THR A 398 -2.01 -7.83 -0.78
CA THR A 398 -1.33 -7.66 0.52
C THR A 398 0.05 -8.31 0.56
N ARG A 399 0.47 -8.94 -0.55
CA ARG A 399 1.72 -9.69 -0.64
C ARG A 399 2.90 -8.78 -0.28
N TYR A 400 3.71 -9.24 0.66
CA TYR A 400 4.95 -8.58 1.11
C TYR A 400 4.78 -7.26 1.89
N THR A 401 3.56 -6.74 2.05
CA THR A 401 3.29 -5.48 2.79
C THR A 401 3.80 -5.52 4.22
N LEU A 402 3.56 -6.61 4.96
CA LEU A 402 4.02 -6.72 6.35
C LEU A 402 5.55 -6.75 6.44
N HIS A 403 6.22 -7.51 5.58
CA HIS A 403 7.67 -7.64 5.59
C HIS A 403 8.36 -6.31 5.28
N ILE A 404 7.94 -5.60 4.22
CA ILE A 404 8.57 -4.32 3.87
C ILE A 404 8.32 -3.25 4.96
N ASN A 405 7.16 -3.25 5.61
CA ASN A 405 6.87 -2.29 6.66
C ASN A 405 7.66 -2.57 7.95
N VAL A 406 7.95 -3.85 8.27
CA VAL A 406 8.90 -4.19 9.35
C VAL A 406 10.30 -3.66 9.00
N LEU A 407 10.78 -3.89 7.78
CA LEU A 407 12.08 -3.33 7.33
C LEU A 407 12.10 -1.80 7.40
N ALA A 408 11.02 -1.13 7.01
CA ALA A 408 10.91 0.33 7.12
C ALA A 408 10.99 0.78 8.58
N ARG A 409 10.28 0.11 9.50
CA ARG A 409 10.37 0.41 10.94
C ARG A 409 11.78 0.24 11.49
N THR A 410 12.52 -0.77 11.05
CA THR A 410 13.89 -1.04 11.53
C THR A 410 14.94 -0.12 10.91
N ASN A 411 14.88 0.12 9.60
CA ASN A 411 15.98 0.71 8.84
C ASN A 411 15.69 2.11 8.29
N LEU A 412 14.41 2.50 8.17
CA LEU A 412 14.01 3.75 7.52
C LEU A 412 13.58 4.80 8.55
N ILE A 413 12.62 4.45 9.41
CA ILE A 413 11.95 5.40 10.32
C ILE A 413 12.32 5.21 11.81
N SER A 414 13.26 4.31 12.12
CA SER A 414 13.82 4.16 13.47
C SER A 414 14.69 5.36 13.86
N GLU A 415 15.06 5.43 15.13
CA GLU A 415 15.97 6.46 15.67
C GLU A 415 17.29 6.52 14.91
N ASN A 416 17.81 5.36 14.48
CA ASN A 416 19.02 5.25 13.67
C ASN A 416 18.73 4.98 12.19
N GLY A 417 17.50 5.17 11.73
CA GLY A 417 17.09 4.91 10.36
C GLY A 417 17.49 6.00 9.38
N ALA A 418 17.34 5.74 8.08
CA ALA A 418 17.75 6.66 7.02
C ALA A 418 17.07 8.05 7.10
N PHE A 419 15.84 8.17 7.60
CA PHE A 419 15.23 9.49 7.81
C PHE A 419 15.97 10.30 8.87
N SER A 420 16.32 9.66 9.99
CA SER A 420 17.04 10.31 11.09
C SER A 420 18.45 10.69 10.69
N GLN A 421 19.08 9.92 9.80
CA GLN A 421 20.43 10.19 9.33
C GLN A 421 20.51 11.22 8.18
N PHE A 422 19.52 11.25 7.28
CA PHE A 422 19.68 11.97 5.99
C PHE A 422 18.54 12.93 5.63
N VAL A 423 17.47 13.01 6.42
CA VAL A 423 16.27 13.79 6.07
C VAL A 423 15.97 14.86 7.12
N ALA A 424 15.69 16.08 6.67
CA ALA A 424 15.37 17.22 7.53
C ALA A 424 14.13 16.98 8.40
N SER A 425 13.18 16.18 7.92
CA SER A 425 12.00 15.74 8.69
C SER A 425 12.21 14.46 9.50
N GLY A 426 13.45 14.03 9.74
CA GLY A 426 13.76 12.84 10.55
C GLY A 426 13.41 12.98 12.04
N GLY A 427 13.56 11.88 12.79
CA GLY A 427 13.32 11.85 14.24
C GLY A 427 11.86 12.16 14.64
N GLU A 428 11.68 12.98 15.67
CA GLU A 428 10.34 13.35 16.19
C GLU A 428 9.46 14.12 15.19
N THR A 429 10.07 14.82 14.24
CA THR A 429 9.34 15.55 13.20
C THR A 429 8.62 14.58 12.27
N LEU A 430 9.21 13.43 11.96
CA LEU A 430 8.55 12.38 11.17
C LEU A 430 7.26 11.91 11.86
N LYS A 431 7.34 11.60 13.15
CA LYS A 431 6.20 11.14 13.96
C LYS A 431 5.10 12.20 14.01
N THR A 432 5.48 13.47 14.15
CA THR A 432 4.53 14.58 14.17
C THR A 432 3.82 14.77 12.83
N ILE A 433 4.54 14.66 11.71
CA ILE A 433 3.94 14.71 10.36
C ILE A 433 2.98 13.53 10.17
N LEU A 434 3.36 12.31 10.56
CA LEU A 434 2.47 11.14 10.50
C LEU A 434 1.19 11.36 11.29
N LYS A 435 1.30 11.85 12.54
CA LYS A 435 0.15 12.11 13.41
C LYS A 435 -0.79 13.16 12.80
N ARG A 436 -0.27 14.31 12.36
CA ARG A 436 -1.07 15.37 11.71
C ARG A 436 -1.70 14.87 10.41
N SER A 437 -0.96 14.11 9.61
CA SER A 437 -1.44 13.56 8.35
C SER A 437 -2.56 12.55 8.56
N LEU A 438 -2.41 11.66 9.54
CA LEU A 438 -3.45 10.73 9.94
C LEU A 438 -4.69 11.51 10.41
N SER A 439 -4.56 12.47 11.32
CA SER A 439 -5.71 13.26 11.80
C SER A 439 -6.49 14.01 10.70
N SER A 440 -5.88 14.28 9.54
CA SER A 440 -6.54 14.92 8.39
C SER A 440 -7.03 13.94 7.31
N LEU A 441 -6.76 12.64 7.47
CA LEU A 441 -7.13 11.61 6.53
C LEU A 441 -8.64 11.33 6.60
N THR A 442 -9.28 11.26 5.43
CA THR A 442 -10.66 10.79 5.27
C THR A 442 -10.70 9.60 4.32
N TYR A 443 -11.74 8.76 4.40
CA TYR A 443 -11.91 7.68 3.43
C TYR A 443 -12.07 8.21 2.00
N SER A 444 -12.83 9.30 1.82
CA SER A 444 -12.98 9.95 0.53
C SER A 444 -11.65 10.40 -0.07
N SER A 445 -10.68 10.83 0.75
CA SER A 445 -9.33 11.20 0.28
C SER A 445 -8.48 10.01 -0.20
N LEU A 446 -8.95 8.78 -0.02
CA LEU A 446 -8.36 7.55 -0.56
C LEU A 446 -9.08 7.08 -1.84
N CYS A 447 -10.23 7.67 -2.17
CA CYS A 447 -11.01 7.34 -3.35
C CYS A 447 -10.72 8.40 -4.42
N ILE A 448 -10.05 8.00 -5.51
CA ILE A 448 -9.54 8.96 -6.49
C ILE A 448 -10.64 9.82 -7.15
N PRO A 449 -11.86 9.34 -7.47
CA PRO A 449 -12.90 10.21 -8.04
C PRO A 449 -13.33 11.32 -7.08
N GLU A 450 -13.49 10.98 -5.79
CA GLU A 450 -13.87 11.88 -4.73
C GLU A 450 -12.74 12.89 -4.43
N ASP A 451 -11.50 12.43 -4.29
CA ASP A 451 -10.33 13.29 -4.04
C ASP A 451 -10.11 14.30 -5.17
N ILE A 452 -10.18 13.87 -6.43
CA ILE A 452 -10.05 14.76 -7.60
C ILE A 452 -11.18 15.80 -7.62
N THR A 453 -12.39 15.38 -7.23
CA THR A 453 -13.56 16.27 -7.17
C THR A 453 -13.43 17.29 -6.04
N GLU A 454 -13.03 16.86 -4.85
CA GLU A 454 -12.84 17.70 -3.67
C GLU A 454 -11.74 18.75 -3.90
N ARG A 455 -10.68 18.39 -4.62
CA ARG A 455 -9.61 19.32 -5.00
C ARG A 455 -9.98 20.23 -6.19
N GLY A 456 -11.12 20.01 -6.83
CA GLY A 456 -11.61 20.81 -7.95
C GLY A 456 -10.77 20.64 -9.23
N LEU A 457 -10.27 19.43 -9.50
CA LEU A 457 -9.31 19.17 -10.57
C LEU A 457 -9.89 18.38 -11.75
N GLN A 458 -11.21 18.26 -11.88
CA GLN A 458 -11.84 17.38 -12.88
C GLN A 458 -11.55 17.78 -14.32
N VAL A 459 -11.37 19.08 -14.58
CA VAL A 459 -11.26 19.64 -15.95
C VAL A 459 -9.87 20.19 -16.27
N VAL A 460 -8.90 20.02 -15.38
CA VAL A 460 -7.52 20.50 -15.59
C VAL A 460 -6.89 19.76 -16.78
N PRO A 461 -6.40 20.44 -17.82
CA PRO A 461 -5.75 19.79 -18.95
C PRO A 461 -4.40 19.19 -18.53
N ASN A 462 -3.89 18.24 -19.33
CA ASN A 462 -2.57 17.64 -19.16
C ASN A 462 -2.33 17.01 -17.76
N PHE A 463 -3.38 16.48 -17.13
CA PHE A 463 -3.30 15.86 -15.80
C PHE A 463 -3.40 14.33 -15.90
N TYR A 464 -2.30 13.70 -16.27
CA TYR A 464 -2.23 12.27 -16.60
C TYR A 464 -2.45 11.36 -15.40
N TYR A 465 -1.97 11.74 -14.20
CA TYR A 465 -2.24 10.99 -12.97
C TYR A 465 -3.75 10.82 -12.73
N ARG A 466 -4.52 11.90 -12.90
CA ARG A 466 -5.99 11.86 -12.80
C ARG A 466 -6.56 10.96 -13.89
N ASP A 467 -6.20 11.20 -15.14
CA ASP A 467 -6.83 10.55 -16.29
C ASP A 467 -6.62 9.04 -16.28
N ASP A 468 -5.40 8.60 -15.97
CA ASP A 468 -5.07 7.18 -15.89
C ASP A 468 -5.54 6.56 -14.58
N GLY A 469 -5.44 7.29 -13.47
CA GLY A 469 -5.93 6.85 -12.17
C GLY A 469 -7.44 6.62 -12.15
N LEU A 470 -8.24 7.49 -12.78
CA LEU A 470 -9.69 7.32 -12.89
C LEU A 470 -10.06 6.10 -13.75
N LYS A 471 -9.33 5.86 -14.85
CA LYS A 471 -9.53 4.65 -15.68
C LYS A 471 -9.22 3.38 -14.90
N LEU A 472 -8.09 3.36 -14.18
CA LEU A 472 -7.71 2.22 -13.35
C LEU A 472 -8.70 1.99 -12.22
N TRP A 473 -9.19 3.05 -11.59
CA TRP A 473 -10.23 2.97 -10.58
C TRP A 473 -11.51 2.34 -11.12
N ASP A 474 -12.01 2.78 -12.28
CA ASP A 474 -13.19 2.19 -12.92
C ASP A 474 -12.98 0.69 -13.25
N ILE A 475 -11.82 0.33 -13.80
CA ILE A 475 -11.49 -1.08 -14.10
C ILE A 475 -11.51 -1.93 -12.82
N ILE A 476 -10.85 -1.47 -11.76
CA ILE A 476 -10.79 -2.18 -10.47
C ILE A 476 -12.19 -2.25 -9.85
N GLN A 477 -12.94 -1.16 -9.87
CA GLN A 477 -14.31 -1.11 -9.35
C GLN A 477 -15.21 -2.12 -10.07
N ARG A 478 -15.21 -2.15 -11.41
CA ARG A 478 -16.01 -3.10 -12.19
C ARG A 478 -15.59 -4.55 -11.93
N PHE A 479 -14.29 -4.82 -11.82
CA PHE A 479 -13.79 -6.14 -11.47
C PHE A 479 -14.30 -6.58 -10.08
N VAL A 480 -14.12 -5.74 -9.05
CA VAL A 480 -14.57 -6.03 -7.69
C VAL A 480 -16.09 -6.20 -7.64
N GLN A 481 -16.85 -5.31 -8.28
CA GLN A 481 -18.31 -5.39 -8.35
C GLN A 481 -18.76 -6.68 -9.03
N GLY A 482 -18.14 -7.06 -10.15
CA GLY A 482 -18.40 -8.32 -10.84
C GLY A 482 -18.19 -9.51 -9.91
N MET A 483 -17.02 -9.61 -9.26
CA MET A 483 -16.69 -10.68 -8.32
C MET A 483 -17.69 -10.78 -7.16
N LEU A 484 -18.03 -9.64 -6.54
CA LEU A 484 -18.98 -9.60 -5.42
C LEU A 484 -20.39 -10.00 -5.84
N SER A 485 -20.84 -9.58 -7.03
CA SER A 485 -22.19 -9.87 -7.54
C SER A 485 -22.44 -11.37 -7.75
N PHE A 486 -21.39 -12.17 -8.02
CA PHE A 486 -21.51 -13.62 -8.14
C PHE A 486 -21.80 -14.32 -6.80
N HIS A 487 -21.31 -13.77 -5.68
CA HIS A 487 -21.31 -14.47 -4.38
C HIS A 487 -22.28 -13.85 -3.36
N TYR A 488 -22.60 -12.56 -3.49
CA TYR A 488 -23.50 -11.86 -2.57
C TYR A 488 -24.78 -11.47 -3.28
N ARG A 489 -25.93 -12.02 -2.82
CA ARG A 489 -27.22 -11.37 -3.05
C ARG A 489 -27.30 -10.15 -2.13
N VAL A 490 -27.83 -9.04 -2.65
CA VAL A 490 -27.82 -7.65 -2.11
C VAL A 490 -27.95 -7.52 -0.58
N MET A 491 -28.71 -8.39 0.09
CA MET A 491 -28.95 -8.33 1.54
C MET A 491 -27.82 -8.87 2.44
N LEU A 492 -26.89 -9.68 1.92
CA LEU A 492 -25.82 -10.34 2.72
C LEU A 492 -24.54 -9.49 2.88
N MET A 493 -24.36 -8.43 2.10
CA MET A 493 -23.19 -7.53 2.20
C MET A 493 -23.11 -6.78 3.54
N LEU A 494 -24.24 -6.45 4.17
CA LEU A 494 -24.30 -5.57 5.34
C LEU A 494 -23.76 -6.19 6.63
N SER A 495 -23.88 -7.51 6.83
CA SER A 495 -23.43 -8.19 8.05
C SER A 495 -21.90 -8.41 8.08
N MET A 496 -21.27 -8.64 6.93
CA MET A 496 -19.83 -8.87 6.87
C MET A 496 -19.02 -7.58 7.00
N MET A 497 -19.54 -6.47 6.46
CA MET A 497 -18.91 -5.17 6.64
C MET A 497 -18.77 -4.81 8.11
N LYS A 498 -19.64 -5.30 9.02
CA LYS A 498 -19.52 -5.06 10.47
C LYS A 498 -18.21 -5.60 11.07
N ASN A 499 -17.82 -6.84 10.77
CA ASN A 499 -16.62 -7.45 11.38
C ASN A 499 -15.31 -6.87 10.82
N CYS A 500 -15.25 -6.63 9.50
CA CYS A 500 -14.11 -5.94 8.88
C CYS A 500 -14.00 -4.49 9.36
N ARG A 501 -15.14 -3.81 9.54
CA ARG A 501 -15.21 -2.43 10.03
C ARG A 501 -14.80 -2.32 11.50
N ILE A 502 -15.15 -3.27 12.37
CA ILE A 502 -14.73 -3.24 13.78
C ILE A 502 -13.20 -3.36 13.89
N GLY A 503 -12.55 -4.24 13.12
CA GLY A 503 -11.09 -4.37 13.10
C GLY A 503 -10.38 -3.13 12.51
N PHE A 504 -10.96 -2.54 11.48
CA PHE A 504 -10.43 -1.35 10.81
C PHE A 504 -10.61 -0.06 11.63
N GLN A 505 -11.79 0.14 12.25
CA GLN A 505 -12.05 1.29 13.11
C GLN A 505 -11.22 1.24 14.40
N LYS A 506 -11.05 0.05 15.00
CA LYS A 506 -10.19 -0.12 16.19
C LYS A 506 -8.70 0.13 15.91
N SER A 507 -8.21 -0.21 14.72
CA SER A 507 -6.78 -0.06 14.36
C SER A 507 -6.39 1.35 13.94
N LEU A 508 -7.34 2.17 13.47
CA LEU A 508 -7.08 3.56 13.08
C LEU A 508 -7.54 4.59 14.11
N ASN A 509 -8.25 4.17 15.17
CA ASN A 509 -8.89 5.08 16.13
C ASN A 509 -9.76 6.15 15.42
N MET A 510 -10.39 5.77 14.30
CA MET A 510 -11.16 6.64 13.41
C MET A 510 -12.54 6.06 13.13
N ASP A 511 -13.57 6.92 13.12
CA ASP A 511 -14.92 6.54 12.74
C ASP A 511 -15.16 6.74 11.23
N PHE A 512 -15.03 5.67 10.46
CA PHE A 512 -15.37 5.63 9.03
C PHE A 512 -16.88 5.47 8.75
N SER A 513 -17.73 6.16 9.50
CA SER A 513 -19.18 6.19 9.25
C SER A 513 -19.52 7.03 8.01
N PRO A 514 -20.38 6.57 7.08
CA PRO A 514 -20.75 7.34 5.89
C PRO A 514 -21.55 8.64 6.12
N ASN A 515 -21.79 9.09 7.37
CA ASN A 515 -22.63 10.25 7.66
C ASN A 515 -22.09 11.07 8.83
N HIS A 516 -21.20 12.01 8.54
CA HIS A 516 -21.05 13.22 9.35
C HIS A 516 -20.70 14.43 8.47
N GLN A 517 -21.67 14.85 7.65
CA GLN A 517 -21.77 16.27 7.29
C GLN A 517 -22.63 16.96 8.36
N GLN A 518 -22.00 17.69 9.28
CA GLN A 518 -22.65 18.79 9.97
C GLN A 518 -22.47 20.06 9.12
N GLY A 519 -23.57 20.70 8.70
CA GLY A 519 -23.57 22.08 8.19
C GLY A 519 -24.19 22.31 6.81
N SER A 520 -25.49 22.57 6.80
CA SER A 520 -26.24 23.43 5.86
C SER A 520 -25.86 23.47 4.37
N HIS A 521 -26.56 22.69 3.54
CA HIS A 521 -27.60 23.16 2.61
C HIS A 521 -28.13 21.95 1.82
N ARG A 522 -29.47 21.83 1.76
CA ARG A 522 -30.14 20.75 1.04
C ARG A 522 -29.85 20.83 -0.46
N ALA A 523 -29.12 19.86 -0.98
CA ALA A 523 -29.33 19.31 -2.31
C ALA A 523 -29.45 17.79 -2.18
N SER A 524 -30.59 17.25 -2.59
CA SER A 524 -30.87 15.81 -2.56
C SER A 524 -29.90 15.04 -3.46
N PRO A 525 -29.23 13.98 -2.99
CA PRO A 525 -28.47 13.10 -3.86
C PRO A 525 -29.38 12.06 -4.54
N PRO A 526 -29.15 11.73 -5.83
CA PRO A 526 -29.94 10.77 -6.56
C PRO A 526 -29.47 9.34 -6.23
N TRP A 527 -29.87 8.82 -5.06
CA TRP A 527 -29.77 7.38 -4.78
C TRP A 527 -31.11 6.71 -5.09
N LYS A 528 -31.36 6.47 -6.38
CA LYS A 528 -32.41 5.57 -6.84
C LYS A 528 -31.89 4.70 -7.98
N SER A 529 -31.10 3.69 -7.63
CA SER A 529 -31.08 2.35 -8.27
C SER A 529 -29.87 1.58 -7.73
N TRP A 530 -30.10 0.75 -6.71
CA TRP A 530 -29.25 -0.38 -6.34
C TRP A 530 -30.11 -1.63 -6.38
#